data_AF-A0A7W5G1A8-F1
#
_entry.id   AF-A0A7W5G1A8-F1
#
_cell.length_a   1.000
_cell.length_b   1.000
_cell.length_c   1.000
_cell.angle_alpha   90.00
_cell.angle_beta   90.00
_cell.angle_gamma   90.00
#
_symmetry.space_group_name_H-M   'P 1'
#
loop_
_entity.id
_entity.type
_entity.pdbx_description
1 polymer ?
#
loop_
_entity_poly.entity_id
_entity_poly.type
_entity_poly.pdbx_seq_one_letter_code
_entity_poly.pdbx_strand_id
1 'polypeptide(L)'
;MIDIERSARPTTIKDLKGLVVSRTVVLPDQLKKVAQFAFERPEEMAFGTIKSISVSCGVAPQTVLRLAHAFGFNGFRDFKALFRAHLRNM
;
A
#
# COMPACT_ATOMS: atom_id res chain seq x y z
N MET A 1 15.97 -10.74 -24.09
CA MET A 1 16.17 -10.25 -22.72
C MET A 1 15.43 -8.92 -22.65
N ILE A 2 14.16 -8.95 -22.29
CA ILE A 2 13.33 -7.75 -22.23
C ILE A 2 13.59 -7.13 -20.87
N ASP A 3 14.14 -5.92 -20.87
CA ASP A 3 14.29 -5.09 -19.68
C ASP A 3 12.91 -4.92 -19.04
N ILE A 4 12.71 -5.58 -17.89
CA ILE A 4 11.54 -5.34 -17.04
C ILE A 4 11.77 -3.94 -16.48
N GLU A 5 11.17 -2.93 -17.12
CA GLU A 5 11.08 -1.59 -16.56
C GLU A 5 10.65 -1.74 -15.09
N ARG A 6 11.53 -1.32 -14.19
CA ARG A 6 11.20 -1.08 -12.79
C ARG A 6 10.06 -0.08 -12.81
N SER A 7 8.81 -0.55 -12.73
CA SER A 7 7.65 0.31 -12.58
C SER A 7 7.98 1.30 -11.48
N ALA A 8 8.06 2.59 -11.84
CA ALA A 8 8.45 3.63 -10.91
C ALA A 8 7.56 3.53 -9.67
N ARG A 9 8.17 3.61 -8.48
CA ARG A 9 7.43 3.55 -7.21
C ARG A 9 6.28 4.57 -7.27
N PRO A 10 5.04 4.17 -6.96
CA PRO A 10 3.90 5.08 -7.04
C PRO A 10 4.11 6.30 -6.14
N THR A 11 3.87 7.49 -6.69
CA THR A 11 4.04 8.77 -5.97
C THR A 11 2.72 9.39 -5.56
N THR A 12 1.59 8.87 -6.06
CA THR A 12 0.24 9.24 -5.64
C THR A 12 -0.62 8.01 -5.30
N ILE A 13 -1.72 8.23 -4.55
CA ILE A 13 -2.72 7.18 -4.30
C ILE A 13 -3.41 6.74 -5.60
N LYS A 14 -3.53 7.65 -6.58
CA LYS A 14 -4.05 7.32 -7.91
C LYS A 14 -3.14 6.31 -8.62
N ASP A 15 -1.83 6.49 -8.58
CA ASP A 15 -0.88 5.54 -9.16
C ASP A 15 -0.96 4.19 -8.45
N LEU A 16 -1.05 4.21 -7.11
CA LEU A 16 -1.16 2.99 -6.31
C LEU A 16 -2.41 2.16 -6.69
N LYS A 17 -3.57 2.82 -6.86
CA LYS A 17 -4.80 2.18 -7.36
C LYS A 17 -4.63 1.71 -8.80
N GLY A 18 -3.97 2.50 -9.64
CA GLY A 18 -3.63 2.17 -11.02
C GLY A 18 -2.91 0.84 -11.14
N LEU A 19 -1.87 0.61 -10.31
CA LEU A 19 -1.09 -0.63 -10.29
C LEU A 19 -1.93 -1.88 -9.97
N VAL A 20 -2.96 -1.75 -9.14
CA VAL A 20 -3.86 -2.85 -8.79
C VAL A 20 -4.83 -3.13 -9.95
N VAL A 21 -5.40 -2.07 -10.54
CA VAL A 21 -6.37 -2.19 -11.64
C VAL A 21 -5.72 -2.70 -12.91
N SER A 22 -4.52 -2.22 -13.23
CA SER A 22 -3.73 -2.67 -14.39
C SER A 22 -3.17 -4.09 -14.24
N ARG A 23 -3.33 -4.71 -13.06
CA ARG A 23 -2.73 -5.99 -12.68
C ARG A 23 -1.20 -6.02 -12.76
N THR A 24 -0.56 -4.85 -12.78
CA THR A 24 0.90 -4.73 -12.64
C THR A 24 1.35 -5.28 -11.28
N VAL A 25 0.52 -5.09 -10.24
CA VAL A 25 0.70 -5.71 -8.93
C VAL A 25 -0.47 -6.66 -8.66
N VAL A 26 -0.15 -7.95 -8.51
CA VAL A 26 -1.12 -8.99 -8.14
C VAL A 26 -1.03 -9.24 -6.64
N LEU A 27 -2.10 -8.89 -5.93
CA LEU A 27 -2.18 -9.05 -4.47
C LEU A 27 -2.91 -10.36 -4.13
N PRO A 28 -2.30 -11.25 -3.32
CA PRO A 28 -3.04 -12.34 -2.65
C PRO A 28 -4.14 -11.79 -1.73
N ASP A 29 -5.10 -12.62 -1.35
CA ASP A 29 -6.31 -12.16 -0.63
C ASP A 29 -6.01 -11.41 0.67
N GLN A 30 -5.01 -11.84 1.44
CA GLN A 30 -4.62 -11.11 2.64
C GLN A 30 -4.04 -9.73 2.34
N LEU A 31 -3.29 -9.56 1.25
CA LEU A 31 -2.77 -8.25 0.85
C LEU A 31 -3.86 -7.37 0.24
N LYS A 32 -4.82 -7.95 -0.51
CA LYS A 32 -6.01 -7.25 -0.99
C LYS A 32 -6.80 -6.64 0.16
N LYS A 33 -7.03 -7.38 1.26
CA LYS A 33 -7.71 -6.87 2.46
C LYS A 33 -7.03 -5.61 3.00
N VAL A 34 -5.70 -5.64 3.14
CA VAL A 34 -4.95 -4.48 3.65
C VAL A 34 -4.96 -3.32 2.64
N ALA A 35 -4.92 -3.60 1.33
CA ALA A 35 -5.01 -2.57 0.29
C ALA A 35 -6.39 -1.89 0.25
N GLN A 36 -7.47 -2.67 0.37
CA GLN A 36 -8.84 -2.17 0.47
C GLN A 36 -8.98 -1.26 1.70
N PHE A 37 -8.55 -1.74 2.87
CA PHE A 37 -8.51 -0.93 4.09
C PHE A 37 -7.74 0.39 3.87
N ALA A 38 -6.58 0.34 3.21
CA ALA A 38 -5.77 1.53 2.94
C ALA A 38 -6.53 2.57 2.09
N PHE A 39 -7.28 2.12 1.08
CA PHE A 39 -8.00 2.99 0.17
C PHE A 39 -9.31 3.53 0.72
N GLU A 40 -10.00 2.74 1.55
CA GLU A 40 -11.25 3.12 2.20
C GLU A 40 -10.99 4.01 3.42
N ARG A 41 -9.88 3.77 4.13
CA ARG A 41 -9.53 4.44 5.39
C ARG A 41 -8.12 5.04 5.34
N PRO A 42 -7.89 6.06 4.48
CA PRO A 42 -6.56 6.61 4.25
C PRO A 42 -5.95 7.27 5.49
N GLU A 43 -6.77 7.85 6.39
CA GLU A 43 -6.30 8.42 7.67
C GLU A 43 -5.73 7.35 8.61
N GLU A 44 -6.44 6.23 8.75
CA GLU A 44 -6.01 5.13 9.61
C GLU A 44 -4.73 4.50 9.06
N MET A 45 -4.60 4.40 7.74
CA MET A 45 -3.35 3.99 7.10
C MET A 45 -2.21 5.01 7.35
N ALA A 46 -2.48 6.30 7.22
CA ALA A 46 -1.50 7.37 7.36
C ALA A 46 -0.95 7.51 8.79
N PHE A 47 -1.80 7.33 9.81
CA PHE A 47 -1.45 7.61 11.21
C PHE A 47 -1.34 6.35 12.07
N GLY A 48 -1.90 5.22 11.63
CA GLY A 48 -1.82 3.95 12.33
C GLY A 48 -0.43 3.34 12.41
N THR A 49 -0.33 2.29 13.23
CA THR A 49 0.84 1.42 13.34
C THR A 49 0.59 0.13 12.58
N ILE A 50 1.66 -0.63 12.30
CA ILE A 50 1.54 -1.98 11.71
C ILE A 50 0.57 -2.83 12.55
N LYS A 51 0.68 -2.74 13.89
CA LYS A 51 -0.15 -3.50 14.82
C LYS A 51 -1.63 -3.09 14.76
N SER A 52 -1.94 -1.78 14.79
CA SER A 52 -3.34 -1.33 14.76
C SER A 52 -4.02 -1.66 13.43
N ILE A 53 -3.28 -1.54 12.32
CA ILE A 53 -3.79 -1.87 10.98
C ILE A 53 -3.96 -3.39 10.83
N SER A 54 -3.01 -4.19 11.31
CA SER A 54 -3.09 -5.65 11.23
C SER A 54 -4.31 -6.18 12.01
N VAL A 55 -4.58 -5.61 13.18
CA VAL A 55 -5.79 -5.91 13.97
C VAL A 55 -7.05 -5.53 13.20
N SER A 56 -7.11 -4.31 12.67
CA SER A 56 -8.29 -3.82 11.93
C SER A 56 -8.58 -4.62 10.67
N CYS A 57 -7.54 -5.14 10.01
CA CYS A 57 -7.67 -5.99 8.82
C CYS A 57 -7.84 -7.49 9.14
N GLY A 58 -7.66 -7.93 10.39
CA GLY A 58 -7.64 -9.34 10.76
C GLY A 58 -6.51 -10.13 10.09
N VAL A 59 -5.31 -9.53 9.95
CA VAL A 59 -4.14 -10.15 9.32
C VAL A 59 -2.92 -10.13 10.24
N ALA A 60 -1.88 -10.87 9.88
CA ALA A 60 -0.60 -10.80 10.57
C ALA A 60 0.12 -9.45 10.32
N PRO A 61 0.89 -8.91 11.28
CA PRO A 61 1.71 -7.71 11.10
C PRO A 61 2.62 -7.76 9.86
N GLN A 62 3.21 -8.92 9.58
CA GLN A 62 4.06 -9.13 8.40
C GLN A 62 3.31 -8.91 7.08
N THR A 63 2.00 -9.16 7.03
CA THR A 63 1.17 -8.93 5.84
C THR A 63 1.11 -7.45 5.47
N VAL A 64 1.06 -6.56 6.47
CA VAL A 64 1.06 -5.10 6.26
C VAL A 64 2.41 -4.63 5.69
N LEU A 65 3.52 -5.18 6.20
CA LEU A 65 4.86 -4.90 5.66
C LEU A 65 4.99 -5.41 4.22
N ARG A 66 4.54 -6.64 3.95
CA ARG A 66 4.55 -7.23 2.61
C ARG A 66 3.73 -6.42 1.61
N LEU A 67 2.63 -5.78 2.03
CA LEU A 67 1.88 -4.89 1.16
C LEU A 67 2.74 -3.69 0.70
N ALA A 68 3.44 -3.03 1.62
CA ALA A 68 4.33 -1.93 1.27
C ALA A 68 5.39 -2.37 0.26
N HIS A 69 5.99 -3.54 0.48
CA HIS A 69 6.98 -4.12 -0.45
C HIS A 69 6.38 -4.50 -1.80
N ALA A 70 5.15 -5.03 -1.85
CA ALA A 70 4.46 -5.37 -3.08
C ALA A 70 4.22 -4.15 -3.99
N PHE A 71 4.13 -2.95 -3.42
CA PHE A 71 4.06 -1.69 -4.15
C PHE A 71 5.43 -1.02 -4.39
N GLY A 72 6.54 -1.69 -4.07
CA GLY A 72 7.89 -1.17 -4.32
C GLY A 72 8.40 -0.14 -3.31
N PHE A 73 7.79 -0.06 -2.12
CA PHE A 73 8.32 0.73 -1.00
C PHE A 73 9.38 -0.07 -0.24
N ASN A 74 10.33 0.61 0.39
CA ASN A 74 11.36 -0.06 1.22
C ASN A 74 10.79 -0.53 2.56
N GLY A 75 9.69 0.08 3.02
CA GLY A 75 9.01 -0.32 4.23
C GLY A 75 7.77 0.50 4.50
N PHE A 76 7.16 0.20 5.65
CA PHE A 76 5.86 0.76 6.01
C PHE A 76 5.88 2.28 6.25
N ARG A 77 7.01 2.85 6.70
CA ARG A 77 7.14 4.30 6.91
C ARG A 77 6.96 5.09 5.61
N ASP A 78 7.64 4.67 4.55
CA ASP A 78 7.57 5.32 3.23
C ASP A 78 6.17 5.16 2.62
N PHE A 79 5.58 3.98 2.80
CA PHE A 79 4.20 3.72 2.38
C PHE A 79 3.21 4.66 3.08
N LYS A 80 3.30 4.83 4.41
CA LYS A 80 2.46 5.80 5.15
C LYS A 80 2.67 7.24 4.70
N ALA A 81 3.89 7.61 4.32
CA ALA A 81 4.18 8.97 3.87
C ALA A 81 3.36 9.34 2.62
N LEU A 82 3.12 8.39 1.73
CA LEU A 82 2.24 8.56 0.56
C LEU A 82 0.82 8.96 0.96
N PHE A 83 0.23 8.26 1.94
CA PHE A 83 -1.12 8.57 2.44
C PHE A 83 -1.16 9.91 3.16
N ARG A 84 -0.13 10.26 3.94
CA ARG A 84 -0.03 11.58 4.58
C ARG A 84 0.07 12.72 3.56
N ALA A 85 0.82 12.51 2.48
CA ALA A 85 0.93 13.49 1.41
C ALA A 85 -0.41 13.65 0.68
N HIS A 86 -1.12 12.55 0.43
CA HIS A 86 -2.46 12.58 -0.16
C HIS A 86 -3.44 13.41 0.68
N LEU A 87 -3.51 13.15 2.00
CA LEU A 87 -4.41 13.85 2.91
C LEU A 87 -4.12 15.35 3.05
N ARG A 88 -2.89 15.80 2.79
CA ARG A 88 -2.53 17.22 2.84
C ARG A 88 -3.01 18.00 1.62
N ASN A 89 -3.22 17.31 0.51
CA ASN A 89 -3.57 17.89 -0.78
C ASN A 89 -5.05 17.63 -1.14
N MET A 90 -5.88 17.26 -0.16
CA MET A 90 -7.32 17.05 -0.30
C MET A 90 -8.11 18.33 -0.02
#